data_AF-A0A9X8GRS1-F1
#
_entry.id   AF-A0A9X8GRS1-F1
#
_cell.length_a   1.000
_cell.length_b   1.000
_cell.length_c   1.000
_cell.angle_alpha   90.00
_cell.angle_beta   90.00
_cell.angle_gamma   90.00
#
_symmetry.space_group_name_H-M   'P 1'
#
loop_
_entity.id
_entity.type
_entity.pdbx_description
1 polymer ?
#
loop_
_entity_poly.entity_id
_entity_poly.type
_entity_poly.pdbx_seq_one_letter_code
_entity_poly.pdbx_strand_id
1 'polypeptide(L)' 'MRTQTKHHDGSAQERTVRASISFPENQYQVLERIAAENKVSLAWVVRDAIDGYLKSRWPLFPQGTDAEDAQQIGERS' A
#
# COMPACT_ATOMS: atom_id res chain seq x y z
N MET A 1 38.76 -14.21 12.92
CA MET A 1 37.60 -14.79 12.21
C MET A 1 36.37 -13.96 12.55
N ARG A 2 35.94 -13.07 11.66
CA ARG A 2 34.78 -12.19 11.89
C ARG A 2 33.59 -12.81 11.18
N THR A 3 32.56 -13.21 11.92
CA THR A 3 31.31 -13.71 11.37
C THR A 3 30.48 -12.53 10.88
N GLN A 4 30.10 -12.59 9.60
CA GLN A 4 29.31 -11.58 8.93
C GLN A 4 27.86 -11.67 9.41
N THR A 5 27.40 -10.64 10.14
CA THR A 5 25.99 -10.42 10.43
C THR A 5 25.29 -10.07 9.12
N LYS A 6 24.35 -10.93 8.71
CA LYS A 6 23.52 -10.78 7.52
C LYS A 6 22.63 -9.53 7.69
N HIS A 7 23.03 -8.44 7.04
CA HIS A 7 22.19 -7.26 6.87
C HIS A 7 21.02 -7.64 5.95
N HIS A 8 19.80 -7.67 6.49
CA HIS A 8 18.60 -7.47 5.67
C HIS A 8 18.44 -5.95 5.53
N ASP A 9 18.99 -5.41 4.46
CA ASP A 9 18.76 -4.06 4.00
C ASP A 9 17.68 -4.08 2.91
N GLY A 10 16.74 -3.14 2.97
CA GLY A 10 15.98 -2.69 1.81
C GLY A 10 14.76 -3.51 1.38
N SER A 11 13.69 -3.52 2.17
CA SER A 11 12.37 -3.33 1.55
C SER A 11 11.80 -2.04 2.12
N ALA A 12 11.57 -1.06 1.24
CA ALA A 12 10.75 0.09 1.56
C ALA A 12 9.37 -0.46 1.93
N GLN A 13 9.17 -0.74 3.22
CA GLN A 13 7.92 -1.27 3.72
C GLN A 13 6.92 -0.14 3.54
N GLU A 14 6.12 -0.20 2.47
CA GLU A 14 5.03 0.73 2.21
C GLU A 14 4.34 1.01 3.53
N ARG A 15 4.42 2.26 3.98
CA ARG A 15 3.97 2.67 5.32
C ARG A 15 2.47 2.40 5.41
N THR A 16 2.12 1.23 5.94
CA THR A 16 0.73 0.79 6.02
C THR A 16 0.13 1.34 7.29
N VAL A 17 -0.90 2.18 7.15
CA VAL A 17 -1.66 2.73 8.28
C VAL A 17 -2.90 1.88 8.50
N ARG A 18 -3.16 1.47 9.75
CA ARG A 18 -4.41 0.80 10.14
C ARG A 18 -5.48 1.86 10.41
N ALA A 19 -6.60 1.78 9.70
CA ALA A 19 -7.81 2.52 10.00
C ALA A 19 -8.87 1.57 10.60
N SER A 20 -9.65 2.06 11.57
CA SER A 20 -10.84 1.38 12.09
C SER A 20 -12.07 2.09 11.54
N ILE A 21 -12.87 1.37 10.77
CA ILE A 21 -14.11 1.89 10.15
C ILE A 21 -15.23 0.89 10.38
N SER A 22 -16.46 1.40 10.49
CA SER A 22 -17.66 0.58 10.63
C SER A 22 -18.41 0.55 9.31
N PHE A 23 -18.82 -0.64 8.89
CA PHE A 23 -19.66 -0.83 7.70
C PHE A 23 -21.10 -1.10 8.12
N PRO A 24 -22.10 -0.60 7.38
CA PRO A 24 -23.47 -1.05 7.56
C PRO A 24 -23.58 -2.53 7.17
N GLU A 25 -24.48 -3.26 7.83
CA GLU A 25 -24.59 -4.72 7.74
C GLU A 25 -24.75 -5.22 6.30
N ASN A 26 -25.57 -4.53 5.51
CA ASN A 26 -25.80 -4.85 4.10
C ASN A 26 -24.52 -4.76 3.26
N GLN A 27 -23.65 -3.78 3.52
CA GLN A 27 -22.38 -3.64 2.80
C GLN A 27 -21.38 -4.70 3.25
N TYR A 28 -21.32 -5.01 4.55
CA TYR A 28 -20.43 -6.04 5.07
C TYR A 28 -20.72 -7.42 4.45
N GLN A 29 -22.00 -7.81 4.40
CA GLN A 29 -22.41 -9.09 3.80
C GLN A 29 -22.02 -9.20 2.33
N VAL A 30 -22.17 -8.12 1.56
CA VAL A 30 -21.79 -8.08 0.14
C VAL A 30 -20.27 -8.20 -0.01
N LEU A 31 -19.50 -7.45 0.79
CA LEU A 31 -18.04 -7.52 0.74
C LEU A 31 -17.50 -8.89 1.17
N GLU A 32 -18.12 -9.53 2.16
CA GLU A 32 -17.76 -10.88 2.60
C GLU A 32 -18.03 -11.91 1.50
N ARG A 33 -19.17 -11.80 0.81
CA ARG A 33 -19.49 -12.66 -0.33
C ARG A 33 -18.46 -12.52 -1.46
N ILE A 34 -18.11 -11.28 -1.82
CA ILE A 34 -17.09 -11.01 -2.85
C ILE A 34 -15.74 -11.61 -2.44
N ALA A 35 -15.36 -11.46 -1.17
CA ALA A 35 -14.12 -12.01 -0.64
C ALA A 35 -14.10 -13.55 -0.74
N ALA A 36 -15.20 -14.20 -0.37
CA ALA A 36 -15.36 -15.65 -0.44
C ALA A 36 -15.32 -16.17 -1.89
N GLU A 37 -16.04 -15.53 -2.81
CA GLU A 37 -16.08 -15.90 -4.23
C GLU A 37 -14.70 -15.78 -4.89
N ASN A 38 -13.93 -14.75 -4.55
CA ASN A 38 -12.59 -14.50 -5.09
C ASN A 38 -11.47 -15.16 -4.29
N LYS A 39 -11.78 -15.87 -3.19
CA LYS A 39 -10.82 -16.52 -2.28
C LYS A 39 -9.76 -15.56 -1.71
N VAL A 40 -10.19 -14.34 -1.45
CA VAL A 40 -9.36 -13.25 -0.91
C VAL A 40 -9.87 -12.83 0.46
N SER A 41 -9.08 -12.02 1.16
CA SER A 41 -9.52 -11.45 2.45
C SER A 41 -10.39 -10.22 2.24
N LEU A 42 -11.27 -9.92 3.19
CA LEU A 42 -12.09 -8.70 3.20
C LEU A 42 -11.22 -7.43 3.05
N ALA A 43 -10.09 -7.38 3.74
CA ALA A 43 -9.15 -6.26 3.66
C ALA A 43 -8.57 -6.08 2.26
N TRP A 44 -8.37 -7.16 1.50
CA TRP A 44 -7.94 -7.08 0.10
C TRP A 44 -9.04 -6.45 -0.76
N VAL A 45 -10.29 -6.89 -0.60
CA VAL A 45 -11.44 -6.34 -1.34
C VAL A 45 -11.59 -4.83 -1.08
N VAL A 46 -11.42 -4.41 0.17
CA VAL A 46 -11.48 -2.98 0.53
C VAL A 46 -10.35 -2.19 -0.13
N ARG A 47 -9.11 -2.70 -0.17
CA ARG A 47 -8.00 -2.02 -0.85
C ARG A 47 -8.24 -1.89 -2.35
N ASP A 48 -8.68 -2.96 -3.00
CA ASP A 48 -8.97 -2.96 -4.44
C ASP A 48 -10.09 -1.97 -4.80
N ALA A 49 -11.18 -1.95 -4.02
CA ALA A 49 -12.26 -0.99 -4.20
C ALA A 49 -11.80 0.46 -4.01
N ILE A 50 -10.92 0.72 -3.04
CA ILE A 50 -10.34 2.05 -2.81
C ILE A 50 -9.43 2.45 -3.98
N ASP A 51 -8.59 1.55 -4.48
CA ASP A 51 -7.72 1.83 -5.62
C ASP A 51 -8.53 2.22 -6.87
N GLY A 52 -9.61 1.49 -7.15
CA GLY A 52 -10.56 1.84 -8.22
C GLY A 52 -11.23 3.20 -8.00
N TYR A 53 -11.66 3.49 -6.77
CA TYR A 53 -12.27 4.77 -6.42
C TYR A 53 -11.28 5.94 -6.57
N LEU A 54 -10.03 5.78 -6.12
CA LEU A 54 -8.99 6.80 -6.24
C LEU A 54 -8.63 7.07 -7.70
N LYS A 55 -8.47 6.03 -8.52
CA LYS A 55 -8.21 6.17 -9.97
C LYS A 55 -9.35 6.88 -10.70
N SER A 56 -10.59 6.55 -10.35
CA SER A 56 -11.78 7.19 -10.93
C SER A 56 -11.94 8.64 -10.48
N ARG A 57 -11.70 8.92 -9.19
CA ARG A 57 -11.89 10.25 -8.59
C ARG A 57 -10.73 11.20 -8.87
N TRP A 58 -9.52 10.67 -8.99
CA TRP A 58 -8.31 11.46 -9.21
C TRP A 58 -7.37 10.80 -10.22
N PRO A 59 -7.71 10.84 -11.51
CA PRO A 59 -6.85 10.29 -12.57
C PRO A 59 -5.51 11.04 -12.73
N LEU A 60 -5.29 12.13 -11.98
CA LEU A 60 -4.20 13.10 -12.19
C LEU A 60 -2.98 12.96 -11.25
N PHE A 61 -2.91 11.95 -10.37
CA PHE A 61 -1.69 11.69 -9.59
C PHE A 61 -0.92 10.54 -10.22
N PRO A 62 0.03 10.80 -11.15
CA PRO A 62 1.11 9.86 -11.35
C PRO A 62 1.82 9.71 -10.00
N GLN A 63 2.14 8.48 -9.62
CA GLN A 63 2.82 8.16 -8.37
C GLN A 63 4.24 8.76 -8.40
N GLY A 64 4.34 10.04 -8.10
CA GLY A 64 5.59 10.78 -7.99
C GLY A 64 6.12 10.66 -6.58
N THR A 65 6.76 9.54 -6.26
CA THR A 65 7.70 9.47 -5.13
C THR A 65 8.87 8.54 -5.44
N ASP A 66 9.45 8.67 -6.63
CA ASP A 66 10.88 8.38 -6.89
C ASP A 66 11.72 9.67 -6.79
N ALA A 67 11.22 10.69 -6.08
CA ALA A 67 11.87 12.00 -5.94
C ALA A 67 12.87 12.07 -4.77
N GLU A 68 13.40 10.92 -4.32
CA GLU A 68 14.43 10.83 -3.26
C GLU A 68 15.82 10.45 -3.82
N ASP A 69 16.12 10.80 -5.07
CA ASP A 69 17.48 10.67 -5.65
C ASP A 69 17.88 11.92 -6.46
N ALA A 70 17.94 13.07 -5.78
CA ALA A 70 18.50 14.28 -6.40
C ALA A 70 19.31 15.18 -5.45
N GLN A 71 19.46 14.81 -4.17
CA GLN A 71 20.10 15.69 -3.17
C GLN A 71 21.51 15.29 -2.74
N GLN A 72 22.19 14.40 -3.48
CA GLN A 72 23.58 14.02 -3.18
C GLN A 72 24.53 14.17 -4.36
N ILE A 73 24.49 15.31 -5.05
CA ILE A 73 25.56 15.77 -5.95
C ILE A 73 25.85 17.26 -5.71
N GLY A 74 26.22 17.61 -4.47
CA GLY A 74 26.49 19.00 -4.09
C GLY A 74 27.53 19.20 -2.99
N GLU A 75 28.16 18.15 -2.47
CA GLU A 75 29.24 18.28 -1.47
C GLU A 75 30.41 17.35 -1.84
N ARG A 76 31.10 17.72 -2.92
CA ARG A 76 32.50 17.37 -3.09
C ARG A 76 33.24 18.63 -3.52
N SER A 77 33.72 19.38 -2.53
CA SER A 77 34.76 20.40 -2.69
C SER A 77 35.61 20.39 -1.44
#